data_AF-A0A960K073-F1
#
_entry.id   AF-A0A960K073-F1
#
_cell.length_a   1.000
_cell.length_b   1.000
_cell.length_c   1.000
_cell.angle_alpha   90.00
_cell.angle_beta   90.00
_cell.angle_gamma   90.00
#
_symmetry.space_group_name_H-M   'P 1'
#
loop_
_entity.id
_entity.type
_entity.pdbx_description
1 polymer ?
#
loop_
_entity_poly.entity_id
_entity_poly.type
_entity_poly.pdbx_seq_one_letter_code
_entity_poly.pdbx_strand_id
1 'polypeptide(L)'
;EPDVDLALPAATRQRYQGALHEVEAEDENAVTTCFTAAYGRSPVRSGSFLRTANGLRRFSPAEILRLLGFSPDFRLPEELPRSVAWRLVGNSLSLEPVRRLLATVPTLVC
;
A
#
# COMPACT_ATOMS: atom_id res chain seq x y z
N GLU A 1 -15.14 -1.47 -11.35
CA GLU A 1 -14.23 -0.95 -12.38
C GLU A 1 -12.89 -0.57 -11.76
N PRO A 2 -11.77 -0.60 -12.51
CA PRO A 2 -10.50 -0.12 -11.99
C PRO A 2 -10.60 1.37 -11.68
N ASP A 3 -10.24 1.75 -10.45
CA ASP A 3 -10.23 3.13 -9.98
C ASP A 3 -9.20 3.96 -10.79
N VAL A 4 -9.70 4.85 -11.64
CA VAL A 4 -8.90 5.69 -12.54
C VAL A 4 -7.93 6.56 -11.77
N ASP A 5 -8.27 6.96 -10.54
CA ASP A 5 -7.42 7.81 -9.70
C ASP A 5 -6.18 7.08 -9.17
N LEU A 6 -6.14 5.75 -9.27
CA LEU A 6 -4.96 4.97 -8.96
C LEU A 6 -3.98 4.88 -10.13
N ALA A 7 -4.42 5.14 -11.37
CA ALA A 7 -3.57 5.03 -12.54
C ALA A 7 -2.32 5.92 -12.41
N LEU A 8 -1.15 5.36 -12.75
CA LEU A 8 0.09 6.12 -12.77
C LEU A 8 0.22 6.80 -14.15
N PRO A 9 0.25 8.15 -14.22
CA PRO A 9 0.34 8.86 -15.49
C PRO A 9 1.53 8.38 -16.34
N ALA A 10 1.33 8.26 -17.65
CA ALA A 10 2.37 7.78 -18.58
C ALA A 10 3.66 8.60 -18.49
N ALA A 11 3.54 9.93 -18.36
CA ALA A 11 4.69 10.81 -18.17
C ALA A 11 5.50 10.48 -16.90
N THR A 12 4.83 10.15 -15.79
CA THR A 12 5.49 9.71 -14.56
C THR A 12 6.17 8.36 -14.75
N ARG A 13 5.50 7.41 -15.42
CA ARG A 13 6.07 6.09 -15.74
C ARG A 13 7.36 6.21 -16.56
N GLN A 14 7.33 7.01 -17.62
CA GLN A 14 8.48 7.24 -18.48
C GLN A 14 9.63 7.92 -17.73
N ARG A 15 9.33 8.94 -16.92
CA ARG A 15 10.34 9.70 -16.17
C ARG A 15 11.08 8.85 -15.14
N TYR A 16 10.41 7.89 -14.52
CA TYR A 16 10.97 7.04 -13.46
C TYR A 16 11.18 5.59 -13.91
N GLN A 17 11.23 5.35 -15.22
CA GLN A 17 11.43 4.02 -15.78
C GLN A 17 12.69 3.37 -15.19
N GLY A 18 12.58 2.11 -14.77
CA GLY A 18 13.66 1.35 -14.12
C GLY A 18 13.90 1.69 -12.65
N ALA A 19 13.29 2.76 -12.11
CA ALA A 19 13.34 3.11 -10.69
C ALA A 19 12.04 2.79 -9.92
N LEU A 20 10.95 2.52 -10.65
CA LEU A 20 9.69 2.08 -10.07
C LEU A 20 9.80 0.60 -9.67
N HIS A 21 9.31 0.28 -8.48
CA HIS A 21 9.12 -1.12 -8.08
C HIS A 21 7.72 -1.56 -8.50
N GLU A 22 7.64 -2.61 -9.31
CA GLU A 22 6.42 -3.07 -9.95
C GLU A 22 6.17 -4.53 -9.54
N VAL A 23 4.92 -4.86 -9.25
CA VAL A 23 4.49 -6.22 -8.91
C VAL A 23 3.32 -6.64 -9.79
N GLU A 24 3.16 -7.95 -9.98
CA GLU A 24 2.07 -8.57 -10.74
C GLU A 24 1.13 -9.27 -9.76
N ALA A 25 -0.19 -9.20 -9.99
CA ALA A 25 -1.17 -9.75 -9.04
C ALA A 25 -1.18 -11.28 -9.07
N GLU A 26 -0.88 -11.84 -10.23
CA GLU A 26 -0.88 -13.27 -10.52
C GLU A 26 0.44 -13.96 -10.15
N ASP A 27 1.48 -13.20 -9.80
CA ASP A 27 2.74 -13.75 -9.30
C ASP A 27 2.61 -14.08 -7.81
N GLU A 28 2.52 -15.37 -7.49
CA GLU A 28 2.42 -15.89 -6.12
C GLU A 28 3.62 -15.52 -5.24
N ASN A 29 4.76 -15.19 -5.83
CA ASN A 29 5.98 -14.79 -5.13
C ASN A 29 6.16 -13.26 -5.07
N ALA A 30 5.19 -12.48 -5.56
CA ALA A 30 5.28 -11.04 -5.56
C ALA A 30 5.38 -10.48 -4.13
N VAL A 31 6.44 -9.70 -3.87
CA VAL A 31 6.64 -8.99 -2.61
C VAL A 31 6.69 -7.50 -2.87
N THR A 32 5.79 -6.74 -2.24
CA THR A 32 5.83 -5.29 -2.31
C THR A 32 6.97 -4.73 -1.45
N THR A 33 7.61 -3.67 -1.91
CA THR A 33 8.42 -2.80 -1.04
C THR A 33 7.57 -2.11 0.03
N CYS A 34 8.22 -1.67 1.11
CA CYS A 34 7.57 -0.96 2.21
C CYS A 34 6.83 0.30 1.72
N PHE A 35 5.57 0.44 2.10
CA PHE A 35 4.79 1.65 1.87
C PHE A 35 5.11 2.69 2.94
N THR A 36 5.50 3.89 2.50
CA THR A 36 5.85 4.99 3.42
C THR A 36 4.79 6.07 3.40
N ALA A 37 4.84 6.99 4.36
CA ALA A 37 4.02 8.20 4.39
C ALA A 37 4.11 9.07 3.12
N ALA A 38 5.15 8.89 2.29
CA ALA A 38 5.34 9.61 1.03
C ALA A 38 4.67 8.93 -0.17
N TYR A 39 4.03 7.76 0.01
CA TYR A 39 3.33 7.06 -1.07
C TYR A 39 2.21 7.94 -1.65
N GLY A 40 2.07 7.90 -2.98
CA GLY A 40 1.21 8.83 -3.72
C GLY A 40 1.87 10.17 -4.09
N ARG A 41 2.87 10.64 -3.32
CA ARG A 41 3.64 11.87 -3.61
C ARG A 41 5.00 11.59 -4.24
N SER A 42 5.77 10.66 -3.70
CA SER A 42 7.05 10.23 -4.25
C SER A 42 6.85 9.00 -5.13
N PRO A 43 7.23 9.02 -6.43
CA PRO A 43 7.10 7.85 -7.29
C PRO A 43 8.08 6.72 -6.97
N VAL A 44 9.22 7.04 -6.34
CA VAL A 44 10.27 6.06 -6.03
C VAL A 44 10.45 5.92 -4.53
N ARG A 45 10.88 4.73 -4.09
CA ARG A 45 11.24 4.41 -2.69
C ARG A 45 10.15 4.72 -1.66
N SER A 46 8.89 4.64 -2.07
CA SER A 46 7.73 4.94 -1.22
C SER A 46 6.70 3.81 -1.17
N GLY A 47 6.87 2.77 -1.99
CA GLY A 47 5.97 1.65 -2.15
C GLY A 47 6.04 1.09 -3.58
N SER A 48 5.30 0.02 -3.82
CA SER A 48 5.22 -0.64 -5.13
C SER A 48 4.05 -0.13 -5.98
N PHE A 49 4.05 -0.47 -7.27
CA PHE A 49 2.93 -0.27 -8.18
C PHE A 49 2.46 -1.62 -8.72
N LEU A 50 1.17 -1.75 -9.00
CA LEU A 50 0.60 -2.95 -9.58
C LEU A 50 0.59 -2.84 -11.11
N ARG A 51 1.10 -3.86 -11.80
CA ARG A 51 0.90 -4.01 -13.25
C ARG A 51 -0.55 -4.37 -13.54
N THR A 52 -1.09 -3.78 -14.60
CA THR A 52 -2.41 -4.07 -15.15
C THR A 52 -2.31 -4.09 -16.66
N ALA A 53 -3.34 -4.62 -17.34
CA ALA A 53 -3.42 -4.59 -18.81
C ALA A 53 -3.29 -3.17 -19.40
N ASN A 54 -3.67 -2.13 -18.65
CA ASN A 54 -3.68 -0.73 -19.09
C ASN A 54 -2.48 0.09 -18.58
N GLY A 55 -1.49 -0.55 -17.96
CA GLY A 55 -0.30 0.08 -17.40
C GLY A 55 -0.17 -0.10 -15.89
N LEU A 56 0.53 0.82 -15.23
CA LEU A 56 0.76 0.74 -13.78
C LEU A 56 -0.27 1.54 -13.01
N ARG A 57 -0.66 1.04 -11.84
CA ARG A 57 -1.45 1.79 -10.87
C ARG A 57 -0.84 1.73 -9.47
N ARG A 58 -1.19 2.72 -8.66
CA ARG A 58 -0.93 2.72 -7.22
C ARG A 58 -1.83 1.69 -6.52
N PHE A 59 -1.36 1.23 -5.37
CA PHE A 59 -2.20 0.57 -4.38
C PHE A 59 -3.08 1.62 -3.70
N SER A 60 -4.36 1.29 -3.51
CA SER A 60 -5.26 2.09 -2.71
C SER A 60 -4.89 1.99 -1.22
N PRO A 61 -5.28 2.98 -0.38
CA PRO A 61 -5.12 2.87 1.07
C PRO A 61 -5.75 1.59 1.64
N ALA A 62 -6.90 1.16 1.11
CA ALA A 62 -7.57 -0.07 1.54
C ALA A 62 -6.76 -1.33 1.19
N GLU A 63 -6.13 -1.40 0.02
CA GLU A 63 -5.24 -2.52 -0.33
C GLU A 63 -4.01 -2.56 0.57
N ILE A 64 -3.39 -1.41 0.86
CA ILE A 64 -2.25 -1.35 1.79
C ILE A 64 -2.66 -1.82 3.18
N LEU A 65 -3.82 -1.41 3.69
CA LEU A 65 -4.34 -1.88 4.99
C LEU A 65 -4.53 -3.40 5.01
N ARG A 66 -5.04 -4.00 3.93
CA ARG A 66 -5.15 -5.46 3.82
C ARG A 66 -3.79 -6.14 3.84
N LEU A 67 -2.79 -5.60 3.13
CA LEU A 67 -1.41 -6.12 3.17
C LEU A 67 -0.80 -6.02 4.57
N LEU A 68 -1.16 -4.99 5.34
CA LEU A 68 -0.75 -4.83 6.73
C LEU A 68 -1.54 -5.73 7.69
N GLY A 69 -2.50 -6.54 7.23
CA GLY A 69 -3.26 -7.48 8.04
C GLY A 69 -4.45 -6.88 8.79
N PHE A 70 -4.90 -5.66 8.41
CA PHE A 70 -6.15 -5.11 8.93
C PHE A 70 -7.35 -5.92 8.44
N SER A 71 -8.42 -5.94 9.25
CA SER A 71 -9.67 -6.62 8.89
C SER A 71 -10.20 -6.11 7.54
N PRO A 72 -10.78 -6.98 6.69
CA PRO A 72 -11.53 -6.57 5.52
C PRO A 72 -12.69 -5.62 5.81
N ASP A 73 -13.10 -5.42 7.06
CA ASP A 73 -14.15 -4.47 7.48
C ASP A 73 -13.59 -3.14 8.00
N PHE A 74 -12.28 -3.04 8.24
CA PHE A 74 -11.66 -1.80 8.68
C PHE A 74 -11.71 -0.77 7.53
N ARG A 75 -12.23 0.42 7.80
CA ARG A 75 -12.36 1.52 6.83
C ARG A 75 -11.75 2.79 7.41
N LEU A 76 -11.06 3.54 6.55
CA LEU A 76 -10.78 4.95 6.83
C LEU A 76 -12.06 5.76 6.55
N PRO A 77 -12.25 6.93 7.21
CA PRO A 77 -13.35 7.82 6.90
C PRO A 77 -13.38 8.18 5.40
N GLU A 78 -14.56 8.18 4.79
CA GLU A 78 -14.73 8.38 3.34
C GLU A 78 -14.38 9.81 2.91
N GLU A 79 -14.56 10.77 3.80
CA GLU A 79 -14.26 12.20 3.57
C GLU A 79 -12.76 12.49 3.62
N LEU A 80 -11.94 11.51 4.03
CA LEU A 80 -10.51 11.70 4.16
C LEU A 80 -9.86 11.84 2.77
N PRO A 81 -9.13 12.94 2.51
CA PRO A 81 -8.41 13.08 1.24
C PRO A 81 -7.45 11.90 1.03
N ARG A 82 -7.42 11.35 -0.18
CA ARG A 82 -6.60 10.18 -0.52
C ARG A 82 -5.11 10.35 -0.19
N SER A 83 -4.58 11.56 -0.35
CA SER A 83 -3.22 11.91 0.03
C SER A 83 -2.97 11.76 1.54
N VAL A 84 -3.95 12.09 2.37
CA VAL A 84 -3.89 11.89 3.82
C VAL A 84 -4.05 10.41 4.15
N ALA A 85 -4.95 9.70 3.47
CA ALA A 85 -5.13 8.26 3.63
C ALA A 85 -3.82 7.49 3.38
N TRP A 86 -3.13 7.76 2.25
CA TRP A 86 -1.82 7.17 1.97
C TRP A 86 -0.79 7.49 3.05
N ARG A 87 -0.80 8.73 3.58
CA ARG A 87 0.11 9.12 4.67
C ARG A 87 -0.16 8.33 5.95
N LEU A 88 -1.43 8.08 6.30
CA LEU A 88 -1.80 7.33 7.50
C LEU A 88 -1.40 5.86 7.37
N VAL A 89 -1.75 5.20 6.26
CA VAL A 89 -1.44 3.78 6.08
C VAL A 89 0.06 3.54 5.97
N GLY A 90 0.81 4.46 5.34
CA GLY A 90 2.27 4.40 5.25
C GLY A 90 3.02 4.69 6.55
N ASN A 91 2.31 5.09 7.62
CA ASN A 91 2.83 5.20 8.99
C ASN A 91 2.23 4.13 9.93
N SER A 92 1.45 3.19 9.38
CA SER A 92 0.84 2.12 10.14
C SER A 92 1.81 0.94 10.31
N LEU A 93 1.36 -0.10 11.01
CA LEU A 93 2.15 -1.28 11.34
C LEU A 93 1.53 -2.53 10.74
N SER A 94 2.37 -3.52 10.41
CA SER A 94 1.89 -4.86 10.09
C SER A 94 1.32 -5.53 11.36
N LEU A 95 0.04 -5.86 11.35
CA LEU A 95 -0.67 -6.37 12.53
C LEU A 95 -0.26 -7.78 12.90
N GLU A 96 0.08 -8.64 11.94
CA GLU A 96 0.45 -10.02 12.21
C GLU A 96 1.70 -10.13 13.12
N PRO A 97 2.84 -9.48 12.81
CA PRO A 97 3.97 -9.41 13.74
C PRO A 97 3.62 -8.81 15.11
N VAL A 98 2.83 -7.73 15.14
CA VAL A 98 2.44 -7.06 16.39
C VAL A 98 1.61 -8.00 17.28
N ARG A 99 0.65 -8.72 16.71
CA ARG A 99 -0.17 -9.70 17.45
C ARG A 99 0.70 -10.80 18.06
N ARG A 100 1.66 -11.33 17.29
CA ARG A 100 2.61 -12.34 17.81
C ARG A 100 3.43 -11.79 18.96
N LEU A 101 3.97 -10.58 18.83
CA LEU A 101 4.74 -9.93 19.89
C LEU A 101 3.90 -9.71 21.15
N LEU A 102 2.68 -9.17 21.02
CA LEU A 102 1.79 -8.94 22.16
C LEU A 102 1.41 -10.24 22.87
N ALA A 103 1.21 -11.34 22.14
CA ALA A 103 0.97 -12.65 22.74
C ALA A 103 2.15 -13.18 23.57
N THR A 104 3.36 -12.65 23.37
CA THR A 104 4.53 -12.99 24.20
C THR A 104 4.67 -12.14 25.47
N VAL A 105 3.85 -11.10 25.64
CA VAL A 105 3.88 -10.21 26.80
C VAL A 105 2.64 -10.49 27.67
N PRO A 106 2.76 -11.31 28.74
CA PRO A 106 1.61 -11.79 29.49
C PRO A 106 0.77 -10.70 30.14
N THR A 107 1.37 -9.52 30.38
CA THR A 107 0.71 -8.38 31.04
C THR A 107 -0.15 -7.53 30.09
N LEU A 108 -0.11 -7.79 28.78
CA LEU A 108 -0.84 -7.03 27.76
C LEU A 108 -2.00 -7.80 27.13
N VAL A 109 -2.19 -9.07 27.49
CA VAL A 109 -3.33 -9.88 27.05
C VAL A 109 -4.41 -9.76 28.12
N CYS A 110 -5.38 -8.87 27.91
CA CYS A 110 -6.59 -8.75 28.73
C CYS A 110 -7.64 -9.80 28.33
#